data_AF-A0A2E7I6F0-F1
#
_entry.id   AF-A0A2E7I6F0-F1
#
_cell.length_a   1.000
_cell.length_b   1.000
_cell.length_c   1.000
_cell.angle_alpha   90.00
_cell.angle_beta   90.00
_cell.angle_gamma   90.00
#
_symmetry.space_group_name_H-M   'P 1'
#
loop_
_entity.id
_entity.type
_entity.pdbx_description
1 polymer ?
#
loop_
_entity_poly.entity_id
_entity_poly.type
_entity_poly.pdbx_seq_one_letter_code
_entity_poly.pdbx_strand_id
1 'polypeptide(L)'
;MNMIAQNQTPEPTAHDLSYMERLVLHALRQWVQNRTQLWSEVVLEFNRACGPRAATRVCESLDTLFRDLGVEARRHLRLYPPVCCHVSKDELCVLNLIAAHQAGASRHADALLHWLVPCTAAPRIRLCARQIARDLFETGYTLEHRREDPGGQINGTDLLRVLH
;
A
#
# COMPACT_ATOMS: atom_id res chain seq x y z
N MET A 1 39.79 -8.43 7.22
CA MET A 1 38.97 -8.30 6.00
C MET A 1 37.57 -8.80 6.38
N ASN A 2 36.76 -7.93 6.98
CA ASN A 2 35.49 -8.31 7.60
C ASN A 2 34.37 -8.22 6.56
N MET A 3 33.75 -9.36 6.27
CA MET A 3 32.50 -9.44 5.52
C MET A 3 31.38 -8.98 6.45
N ILE A 4 30.83 -7.80 6.20
CA ILE A 4 29.61 -7.33 6.87
C ILE A 4 28.46 -8.15 6.25
N ALA A 5 28.01 -9.16 6.98
CA ALA A 5 26.76 -9.85 6.68
C ALA A 5 25.62 -8.82 6.77
N GLN A 6 25.08 -8.44 5.62
CA GLN A 6 23.87 -7.63 5.57
C GLN A 6 22.72 -8.50 6.09
N ASN A 7 22.31 -8.26 7.33
CA ASN A 7 21.01 -8.70 7.86
C ASN A 7 19.91 -7.96 7.09
N GLN A 8 19.59 -8.43 5.89
CA GLN A 8 18.42 -7.99 5.15
C GLN A 8 17.22 -8.75 5.75
N THR A 9 16.38 -8.04 6.50
CA THR A 9 15.04 -8.53 6.82
C THR A 9 14.34 -8.86 5.51
N PRO A 10 13.71 -10.03 5.35
CA PRO A 10 13.06 -10.38 4.09
C PRO A 10 11.99 -9.33 3.76
N GLU A 11 12.07 -8.74 2.57
CA GLU A 11 11.02 -7.84 2.09
C GLU A 11 9.70 -8.62 2.00
N PRO A 12 8.55 -8.01 2.35
CA PRO A 12 7.27 -8.67 2.23
C PRO A 12 7.05 -9.12 0.79
N THR A 13 6.58 -10.35 0.64
CA THR A 13 6.31 -10.92 -0.67
C THR A 13 4.84 -10.71 -1.03
N ALA A 14 4.54 -10.66 -2.32
CA ALA A 14 3.19 -10.61 -2.85
C ALA A 14 2.37 -11.85 -2.45
N HIS A 15 3.01 -12.95 -2.05
CA HIS A 15 2.32 -14.13 -1.53
C HIS A 15 1.72 -13.90 -0.13
N ASP A 16 2.28 -12.97 0.64
CA ASP A 16 1.78 -12.61 1.97
C ASP A 16 0.57 -11.67 1.89
N LEU A 17 0.29 -11.13 0.70
CA LEU A 17 -0.81 -10.22 0.42
C LEU A 17 -2.12 -10.98 0.16
N SER A 18 -3.22 -10.47 0.71
CA SER A 18 -4.57 -10.90 0.35
C SER A 18 -4.83 -10.69 -1.15
N TYR A 19 -5.85 -11.36 -1.68
CA TYR A 19 -6.23 -11.20 -3.08
C TYR A 19 -6.47 -9.73 -3.46
N MET A 20 -7.18 -8.97 -2.62
CA MET A 20 -7.50 -7.58 -2.93
C MET A 20 -6.28 -6.65 -2.85
N GLU A 21 -5.37 -6.89 -1.91
CA GLU A 21 -4.09 -6.16 -1.84
C GLU A 21 -3.24 -6.41 -3.07
N ARG A 22 -3.16 -7.66 -3.54
CA ARG A 22 -2.47 -7.99 -4.80
C ARG A 22 -3.11 -7.30 -5.99
N LEU A 23 -4.45 -7.22 -6.02
CA LEU A 23 -5.15 -6.57 -7.12
C LEU A 23 -4.91 -5.05 -7.14
N VAL A 24 -4.94 -4.38 -5.98
CA VAL A 24 -4.58 -2.95 -5.86
C VAL A 24 -3.12 -2.72 -6.24
N LEU A 25 -2.20 -3.58 -5.79
CA LEU A 25 -0.79 -3.51 -6.14
C LEU A 25 -0.57 -3.71 -7.64
N HIS A 26 -1.24 -4.70 -8.23
CA HIS A 26 -1.22 -4.94 -9.66
C HIS A 26 -1.70 -3.71 -10.44
N ALA A 27 -2.83 -3.10 -10.01
CA ALA A 27 -3.36 -1.89 -10.61
C ALA A 27 -2.35 -0.74 -10.57
N LEU A 28 -1.69 -0.50 -9.43
CA LEU A 28 -0.66 0.53 -9.27
C LEU A 28 0.51 0.31 -10.24
N ARG A 29 1.04 -0.92 -10.30
CA ARG A 29 2.18 -1.25 -11.17
C ARG A 29 1.82 -1.13 -12.65
N GLN A 30 0.64 -1.61 -13.05
CA GLN A 30 0.15 -1.49 -14.43
C GLN A 30 -0.07 -0.04 -14.84
N TRP A 31 -0.62 0.77 -13.94
CA TRP A 31 -0.87 2.19 -14.19
C TRP A 31 0.41 2.95 -14.53
N VAL A 32 1.51 2.64 -13.82
CA VAL A 32 2.82 3.28 -14.03
C VAL A 32 3.48 2.82 -15.32
N GLN A 33 3.30 1.55 -15.72
CA GLN A 33 3.93 1.02 -16.93
C GLN A 33 3.20 1.42 -18.22
N ASN A 34 1.89 1.18 -18.29
CA ASN A 34 1.13 1.44 -19.51
C ASN A 34 -0.37 1.53 -19.19
N ARG A 35 -0.76 2.66 -18.59
CA ARG A 35 -2.16 2.97 -18.27
C ARG A 35 -3.11 2.78 -19.46
N THR A 36 -2.74 3.26 -20.64
CA THR A 36 -3.67 3.30 -21.79
C THR A 36 -4.03 1.93 -22.34
N GLN A 37 -3.12 0.97 -22.27
CA GLN A 37 -3.33 -0.35 -22.88
C GLN A 37 -3.87 -1.39 -21.89
N LEU A 38 -3.45 -1.32 -20.62
CA LEU A 38 -3.65 -2.39 -19.64
C LEU A 38 -4.72 -2.07 -18.57
N TRP A 39 -5.23 -0.83 -18.53
CA TRP A 39 -6.23 -0.45 -17.52
C TRP A 39 -7.58 -1.16 -17.67
N SER A 40 -7.97 -1.53 -18.89
CA SER A 40 -9.19 -2.31 -19.13
C SER A 40 -9.14 -3.70 -18.49
N GLU A 41 -7.97 -4.33 -18.46
CA GLU A 41 -7.75 -5.62 -17.80
C GLU A 41 -7.87 -5.49 -16.28
N VAL A 42 -7.29 -4.44 -15.71
CA VAL A 42 -7.44 -4.10 -14.29
C VAL A 42 -8.92 -3.95 -13.93
N VAL A 43 -9.66 -3.14 -14.70
CA VAL A 43 -11.11 -2.94 -14.49
C VAL A 43 -11.87 -4.26 -14.57
N LEU A 44 -11.52 -5.15 -15.50
CA LEU A 44 -12.14 -6.47 -15.63
C LEU A 44 -11.92 -7.34 -14.40
N GLU A 45 -10.72 -7.33 -13.81
CA GLU A 45 -10.43 -8.08 -12.59
C GLU A 45 -11.17 -7.50 -11.37
N PHE A 46 -11.26 -6.17 -11.25
CA PHE A 46 -12.11 -5.56 -10.22
C PHE A 46 -13.59 -5.91 -10.43
N ASN A 47 -14.09 -5.92 -11.68
CA ASN A 47 -15.46 -6.32 -11.99
C ASN A 47 -15.76 -7.74 -11.51
N ARG A 48 -14.81 -8.66 -11.69
CA ARG A 48 -14.92 -10.05 -11.21
C ARG A 48 -14.91 -10.14 -9.69
N ALA A 49 -14.11 -9.29 -9.03
CA ALA A 49 -13.94 -9.32 -7.58
C ALA A 49 -15.12 -8.71 -6.80
N CYS A 50 -15.60 -7.53 -7.21
CA CYS A 50 -16.56 -6.74 -6.43
C CYS A 50 -17.83 -6.33 -7.20
N GLY A 51 -17.98 -6.76 -8.45
CA GLY A 51 -19.12 -6.44 -9.30
C GLY A 51 -18.97 -5.10 -10.03
N PRO A 52 -19.70 -4.89 -11.14
CA PRO A 52 -19.42 -3.83 -12.10
C PRO A 52 -19.53 -2.42 -11.50
N ARG A 53 -20.58 -2.17 -10.71
CA ARG A 53 -20.82 -0.84 -10.13
C ARG A 53 -19.74 -0.43 -9.14
N ALA A 54 -19.30 -1.36 -8.28
CA ALA A 54 -18.28 -1.06 -7.29
C ALA A 54 -16.89 -0.98 -7.93
N ALA A 55 -16.61 -1.87 -8.87
CA ALA A 55 -15.38 -1.86 -9.65
C ALA A 55 -15.15 -0.53 -10.37
N THR A 56 -16.17 0.03 -11.04
CA THR A 56 -16.06 1.36 -11.65
C THR A 56 -15.62 2.42 -10.64
N ARG A 57 -16.29 2.49 -9.49
CA ARG A 57 -16.00 3.50 -8.45
C ARG A 57 -14.59 3.35 -7.86
N VAL A 58 -14.20 2.10 -7.57
CA VAL A 58 -12.87 1.79 -7.05
C VAL A 58 -11.80 2.15 -8.09
N CYS A 59 -11.98 1.77 -9.35
CA CYS A 59 -11.02 2.05 -10.41
C CYS A 59 -10.91 3.56 -10.70
N GLU A 60 -12.00 4.31 -10.75
CA GLU A 60 -11.96 5.77 -10.92
C GLU A 60 -11.21 6.46 -9.77
N SER A 61 -11.42 5.97 -8.54
CA SER A 61 -10.74 6.49 -7.35
C SER A 61 -9.26 6.12 -7.32
N LEU A 62 -8.91 4.89 -7.74
CA LEU A 62 -7.52 4.44 -7.90
C LEU A 62 -6.80 5.24 -8.98
N ASP A 63 -7.43 5.44 -10.15
CA ASP A 63 -6.85 6.25 -11.23
C ASP A 63 -6.54 7.67 -10.77
N THR A 64 -7.47 8.28 -10.03
CA THR A 64 -7.29 9.62 -9.48
C THR A 64 -6.19 9.63 -8.41
N LEU A 65 -6.18 8.66 -7.50
CA LEU A 65 -5.15 8.51 -6.48
C LEU A 65 -3.75 8.36 -7.10
N PHE A 66 -3.60 7.46 -8.07
CA PHE A 66 -2.31 7.18 -8.71
C PHE A 66 -1.82 8.36 -9.54
N ARG A 67 -2.72 9.04 -10.25
CA ARG A 67 -2.41 10.28 -10.95
C ARG A 67 -1.90 11.35 -9.98
N ASP A 68 -2.62 11.56 -8.89
CA ASP A 68 -2.25 12.57 -7.89
C ASP A 68 -0.93 12.24 -7.20
N LEU A 69 -0.69 10.98 -6.88
CA LEU A 69 0.61 10.52 -6.35
C LEU A 69 1.73 10.73 -7.38
N GLY A 70 1.49 10.47 -8.66
CA GLY A 70 2.48 10.67 -9.72
C GLY A 70 2.89 12.14 -9.88
N VAL A 71 2.00 13.09 -9.57
CA VAL A 71 2.26 14.54 -9.69
C VAL A 71 2.80 15.14 -8.39
N GLU A 72 2.24 14.73 -7.25
CA GLU A 72 2.44 15.42 -5.95
C GLU A 72 3.36 14.67 -4.98
N ALA A 73 3.88 13.49 -5.34
CA ALA A 73 4.75 12.75 -4.42
C ALA A 73 5.99 13.57 -4.03
N ARG A 74 6.33 13.55 -2.74
CA ARG A 74 7.53 14.21 -2.20
C ARG A 74 8.84 13.67 -2.78
N ARG A 75 8.81 12.43 -3.27
CA ARG A 75 9.95 11.72 -3.84
C ARG A 75 9.48 10.80 -4.95
N HIS A 76 10.42 10.31 -5.75
CA HIS A 76 10.16 9.22 -6.67
C HIS A 76 9.74 7.96 -5.89
N LEU A 77 8.50 7.53 -6.11
CA LEU A 77 7.99 6.27 -5.58
C LEU A 77 8.72 5.11 -6.28
N ARG A 78 9.36 4.26 -5.48
CA ARG A 78 10.03 3.06 -5.95
C ARG A 78 9.00 1.96 -6.05
N LEU A 79 8.68 1.55 -7.27
CA LEU A 79 7.72 0.50 -7.54
C LEU A 79 8.44 -0.65 -8.24
N TYR A 80 8.05 -1.87 -7.91
CA TYR A 80 8.59 -3.03 -8.60
C TYR A 80 7.83 -3.29 -9.91
N PRO A 81 8.45 -3.97 -10.89
CA PRO A 81 7.75 -4.40 -12.11
C PRO A 81 6.54 -5.29 -11.79
N PRO A 82 5.49 -5.35 -12.62
CA PRO A 82 4.27 -6.12 -12.37
C PRO A 82 4.49 -7.60 -12.03
N VAL A 83 5.50 -8.22 -12.64
CA VAL A 83 5.83 -9.64 -12.43
C VAL A 83 6.68 -9.90 -11.18
N CYS A 84 7.11 -8.85 -10.46
CA CYS A 84 7.95 -9.00 -9.27
C CYS A 84 7.12 -9.51 -8.08
N CYS A 85 7.64 -10.53 -7.40
CA CYS A 85 7.04 -11.06 -6.18
C CYS A 85 7.36 -10.24 -4.92
N HIS A 86 8.28 -9.28 -4.96
CA HIS A 86 8.58 -8.42 -3.81
C HIS A 86 7.65 -7.22 -3.78
N VAL A 87 7.44 -6.64 -2.60
CA VAL A 87 6.65 -5.42 -2.40
C VAL A 87 7.56 -4.34 -1.83
N SER A 88 7.63 -3.19 -2.50
CA SER A 88 8.47 -2.08 -2.04
C SER A 88 7.84 -1.38 -0.83
N LYS A 89 8.63 -0.58 -0.11
CA LYS A 89 8.11 0.25 0.99
C LYS A 89 7.07 1.27 0.54
N ASP A 90 7.25 1.84 -0.66
CA ASP A 90 6.29 2.80 -1.21
C ASP A 90 4.97 2.12 -1.58
N GLU A 91 5.03 0.91 -2.16
CA GLU A 91 3.87 0.08 -2.45
C GLU A 91 3.12 -0.30 -1.16
N LEU A 92 3.87 -0.74 -0.14
CA LEU A 92 3.31 -1.10 1.15
C LEU A 92 2.66 0.11 1.85
N CYS A 93 3.26 1.30 1.73
CA CYS A 93 2.68 2.52 2.28
C CYS A 93 1.34 2.88 1.64
N VAL A 94 1.19 2.67 0.32
CA VAL A 94 -0.09 2.91 -0.38
C VAL A 94 -1.17 1.93 0.12
N LEU A 95 -0.83 0.65 0.27
CA LEU A 95 -1.75 -0.36 0.82
C LEU A 95 -2.15 -0.02 2.26
N ASN A 96 -1.17 0.30 3.10
CA ASN A 96 -1.40 0.68 4.50
C ASN A 96 -2.22 1.96 4.64
N LEU A 97 -2.11 2.91 3.71
CA LEU A 97 -2.94 4.12 3.73
C LEU A 97 -4.42 3.77 3.55
N ILE A 98 -4.73 2.86 2.62
CA ILE A 98 -6.10 2.39 2.39
C ILE A 98 -6.58 1.58 3.61
N ALA A 99 -5.76 0.64 4.11
CA ALA A 99 -6.07 -0.16 5.28
C ALA A 99 -6.33 0.69 6.53
N ALA A 100 -5.53 1.74 6.76
CA ALA A 100 -5.70 2.68 7.87
C ALA A 100 -7.03 3.43 7.79
N HIS A 101 -7.48 3.80 6.58
CA HIS A 101 -8.80 4.39 6.39
C HIS A 101 -9.93 3.40 6.65
N GLN A 102 -9.79 2.12 6.26
CA GLN A 102 -10.78 1.09 6.58
C GLN A 102 -10.88 0.84 8.09
N ALA A 103 -9.76 0.85 8.80
CA ALA A 103 -9.69 0.66 10.25
C ALA A 103 -10.06 1.90 11.08
N GLY A 104 -10.36 3.04 10.45
CA GLY A 104 -10.62 4.30 11.16
C GLY A 104 -9.39 4.89 11.88
N ALA A 105 -8.18 4.44 11.54
CA ALA A 105 -6.93 4.85 12.17
C ALA A 105 -6.41 6.19 11.64
N SER A 106 -7.15 7.28 11.85
CA SER A 106 -6.89 8.58 11.19
C SER A 106 -5.48 9.13 11.41
N ARG A 107 -4.92 9.00 12.63
CA ARG A 107 -3.56 9.45 12.92
C ARG A 107 -2.50 8.71 12.10
N HIS A 108 -2.68 7.41 11.90
CA HIS A 108 -1.76 6.61 11.11
C HIS A 108 -1.89 6.94 9.62
N ALA A 109 -3.13 7.06 9.12
CA ALA A 109 -3.40 7.49 7.75
C ALA A 109 -2.75 8.86 7.45
N ASP A 110 -2.87 9.83 8.37
CA ASP A 110 -2.24 11.14 8.22
C ASP A 110 -0.71 11.08 8.24
N ALA A 111 -0.11 10.21 9.06
CA ALA A 111 1.33 10.02 9.09
C ALA A 111 1.85 9.44 7.75
N LEU A 112 1.22 8.39 7.24
CA LEU A 112 1.54 7.79 5.93
C LEU A 112 1.39 8.81 4.80
N LEU A 113 0.29 9.57 4.84
CA LEU A 113 0.00 10.58 3.84
C LEU A 113 1.05 11.70 3.83
N HIS A 114 1.44 12.24 4.99
CA HIS A 114 2.50 13.24 5.07
C HIS A 114 3.88 12.70 4.69
N TRP A 115 4.09 11.38 4.79
CA TRP A 115 5.31 10.74 4.30
C TRP A 115 5.34 10.62 2.77
N LEU A 116 4.17 10.45 2.13
CA LEU A 116 4.03 10.35 0.67
C LEU A 116 4.03 11.74 -0.02
N VAL A 117 3.26 12.70 0.49
CA VAL A 117 2.92 13.95 -0.23
C VAL A 117 3.06 15.21 0.64
N PRO A 118 3.25 16.41 0.06
CA PRO A 118 3.26 17.65 0.81
C PRO A 118 1.87 17.94 1.43
N CYS A 119 1.84 18.77 2.47
CA CYS A 119 0.60 19.08 3.20
C CYS A 119 -0.48 19.73 2.31
N THR A 120 -0.07 20.41 1.24
CA THR A 120 -0.97 21.02 0.25
C THR A 120 -1.75 20.00 -0.57
N ALA A 121 -1.14 18.85 -0.90
CA ALA A 121 -1.76 17.78 -1.68
C ALA A 121 -2.51 16.75 -0.82
N ALA A 122 -2.18 16.68 0.47
CA ALA A 122 -2.72 15.71 1.42
C ALA A 122 -4.27 15.63 1.42
N PRO A 123 -5.05 16.73 1.48
CA PRO A 123 -6.51 16.64 1.57
C PRO A 123 -7.17 15.90 0.39
N ARG A 124 -6.67 16.10 -0.83
CA ARG A 124 -7.18 15.48 -2.06
C ARG A 124 -6.91 13.98 -2.07
N ILE A 125 -5.67 13.60 -1.79
CA ILE A 125 -5.23 12.20 -1.73
C ILE A 125 -5.93 11.45 -0.59
N ARG A 126 -6.13 12.09 0.57
CA ARG A 126 -6.92 11.55 1.68
C ARG A 126 -8.35 11.21 1.25
N LEU A 127 -9.00 12.09 0.50
CA LEU A 127 -10.37 11.87 0.04
C LEU A 127 -10.44 10.64 -0.88
N CYS A 128 -9.53 10.51 -1.84
CA CYS A 128 -9.45 9.35 -2.73
C CYS A 128 -9.16 8.05 -1.97
N ALA A 129 -8.16 8.06 -1.07
CA ALA A 129 -7.82 6.89 -0.27
C ALA A 129 -8.99 6.45 0.64
N ARG A 130 -9.71 7.40 1.26
CA ARG A 130 -10.92 7.13 2.04
C ARG A 130 -12.04 6.57 1.18
N GLN A 131 -12.22 7.09 -0.04
CA GLN A 131 -13.23 6.61 -0.98
C GLN A 131 -12.97 5.16 -1.37
N ILE A 132 -11.72 4.82 -1.74
CA ILE A 132 -11.31 3.45 -2.05
C ILE A 132 -11.56 2.54 -0.85
N ALA A 133 -11.08 2.94 0.34
CA ALA A 133 -11.27 2.18 1.56
C ALA A 133 -12.74 1.83 1.83
N ARG A 134 -13.64 2.82 1.67
CA ARG A 134 -15.08 2.62 1.82
C ARG A 134 -15.64 1.67 0.76
N ASP A 135 -15.34 1.90 -0.51
CA ASP A 135 -15.91 1.11 -1.61
C ASP A 135 -15.45 -0.35 -1.58
N LEU A 136 -14.22 -0.60 -1.14
CA LEU A 136 -13.71 -1.94 -0.85
C LEU A 136 -14.41 -2.58 0.35
N PHE A 137 -14.64 -1.82 1.42
CA PHE A 137 -15.31 -2.31 2.61
C PHE A 137 -16.77 -2.68 2.33
N GLU A 138 -17.50 -1.84 1.58
CA GLU A 138 -18.89 -2.08 1.16
C GLU A 138 -19.04 -3.35 0.31
N THR A 139 -17.95 -3.81 -0.32
CA THR A 139 -17.92 -5.03 -1.14
C THR A 139 -17.38 -6.25 -0.39
N GLY A 140 -17.15 -6.11 0.92
CA GLY A 140 -16.69 -7.20 1.80
C GLY A 140 -15.18 -7.38 1.85
N TYR A 141 -14.40 -6.50 1.22
CA TYR A 141 -12.93 -6.59 1.21
C TYR A 141 -12.30 -5.67 2.25
N THR A 142 -11.45 -6.25 3.09
CA THR A 142 -10.62 -5.53 4.06
C THR A 142 -9.15 -5.75 3.74
N LEU A 143 -8.35 -4.70 3.87
CA LEU A 143 -6.90 -4.74 3.73
C LEU A 143 -6.28 -4.86 5.11
N GLU A 144 -5.21 -5.64 5.20
CA GLU A 144 -4.51 -5.84 6.47
C GLU A 144 -3.55 -4.67 6.71
N HIS A 145 -3.49 -4.21 7.96
CA HIS A 145 -2.47 -3.26 8.35
C HIS A 145 -1.15 -3.99 8.50
N ARG A 146 -0.22 -3.74 7.59
CA ARG A 146 1.08 -4.41 7.58
C ARG A 146 2.08 -3.51 8.29
N ARG A 147 2.60 -3.99 9.41
CA ARG A 147 3.72 -3.31 10.05
C ARG A 147 4.94 -3.47 9.15
N GLU A 148 5.62 -2.37 8.85
CA GLU A 148 7.04 -2.47 8.56
C GLU A 148 7.65 -3.06 9.83
N ASP A 149 8.09 -4.31 9.80
CA ASP A 149 8.84 -4.86 10.93
C ASP A 149 10.10 -4.00 11.09
N PRO A 150 10.23 -3.17 12.15
CA PRO A 150 11.49 -2.52 12.43
C PRO A 150 12.33 -3.63 13.05
N GLY A 151 13.12 -4.30 12.22
CA GLY A 151 13.78 -5.56 12.54
C GLY A 151 14.20 -5.72 14.01
N GLY A 152 13.77 -6.82 14.61
CA GLY A 152 14.35 -7.34 15.85
C GLY A 152 13.42 -7.26 17.05
N GLN A 153 12.68 -8.34 17.24
CA GLN A 153 12.20 -8.80 18.54
C GLN A 153 13.40 -8.85 19.53
N ILE A 154 13.55 -7.82 20.38
CA ILE A 154 14.31 -7.99 21.61
C ILE A 154 13.42 -8.82 22.53
N ASN A 155 13.72 -10.11 22.64
CA ASN A 155 13.18 -10.94 23.70
C ASN A 155 13.61 -10.35 25.05
N GLY A 156 12.76 -9.51 25.63
CA GLY A 156 12.90 -9.00 26.99
C GLY A 156 12.55 -10.05 28.04
N THR A 157 13.11 -11.26 27.91
CA THR A 157 13.26 -12.21 29.02
C THR A 157 14.57 -11.97 29.79
N ASP A 158 15.35 -10.94 29.47
CA ASP A 158 16.50 -10.49 30.27
C ASP A 158 16.16 -9.29 31.18
N LEU A 159 15.08 -9.45 31.95
CA LEU A 159 14.99 -8.85 33.28
C LEU A 159 15.60 -9.86 34.26
N LEU A 160 16.83 -9.59 34.71
CA LEU A 160 17.50 -10.05 35.97
C LEU A 160 18.90 -10.64 35.75
N ARG A 161 19.91 -9.74 35.72
CA ARG A 161 21.32 -9.87 36.17
C ARG A 161 22.05 -8.72 35.47
N VAL A 162 22.50 -7.65 36.11
CA VAL A 162 23.42 -7.61 37.25
C VAL A 162 23.19 -6.29 38.00
N LEU A 163 22.65 -6.39 39.22
CA LEU A 163 23.08 -5.55 40.32
C LEU A 163 24.29 -6.27 40.93
N HIS A 164 25.47 -5.67 40.82
CA HIS A 164 26.55 -5.64 41.81
C HIS A 164 27.77 -4.92 41.22
#